data_AF-A0A925CI91-F1
#
_entry.id   AF-A0A925CI91-F1
#
_cell.length_a   1.000
_cell.length_b   1.000
_cell.length_c   1.000
_cell.angle_alpha   90.00
_cell.angle_beta   90.00
_cell.angle_gamma   90.00
#
_symmetry.space_group_name_H-M   'P 1'
#
loop_
_entity.id
_entity.type
_entity.pdbx_description
1 polymer ?
#
loop_
_entity_poly.entity_id
_entity_poly.type
_entity_poly.pdbx_seq_one_letter_code
_entity_poly.pdbx_strand_id
1 'polypeptide(L)'
;MNRPARWVKYSSVAFASILAVLCLIVVAYGTYLATFLALPKSDEHPPLRLYSGPFLLQPDLSLGHSHVLERLQRLGYRRVTVPVQTPGDYQLTEKALTVYLHPQPEGHVDATRVMMPLDQGRVTDVLSPLDGSSLFPIFLEPELLSGVRGESRQVREWVPLAQIPPRMVEAILTIEDRRFYSHFGIDPIAVGRALWANFIKGGVVQGGSTITQQLAKNLFYSPQRTMGRKFKEALAAMVLEVKYTKQEILESYLNEIYLGQAGFVSIYGVSEAAHRYFGKTLQELTVEEVAMIAGLVKGPNSYAPTKHPESAKQRRDVVLRRLRETGVLTEETWTRATHTPVRVTPSEDVLTDAPYFVDAVLRELEESGVAHLPEGLRINSTLDPMIQQAAAQSLEKGLAKLEAAHSHLTPPLESVVQGAVVVLDPKTGSVLALVGGRDYRRSQFNRAV
;
A
#
# COMPACT_ATOMS: atom_id res chain seq x y z
N MET A 1 -58.86 -15.65 46.48
CA MET A 1 -57.75 -16.61 46.27
C MET A 1 -57.04 -16.28 44.96
N ASN A 2 -55.87 -15.63 45.05
CA ASN A 2 -55.04 -15.18 43.92
C ASN A 2 -54.29 -16.35 43.26
N ARG A 3 -54.61 -16.68 42.00
CA ARG A 3 -53.86 -17.64 41.15
C ARG A 3 -53.09 -17.03 39.93
N PRO A 4 -52.58 -15.78 39.91
CA PRO A 4 -51.72 -15.33 38.80
C PRO A 4 -50.26 -15.85 38.88
N ALA A 5 -49.83 -16.42 40.00
CA ALA A 5 -48.42 -16.71 40.28
C ALA A 5 -47.81 -17.91 39.51
N ARG A 6 -48.63 -18.84 38.99
CA ARG A 6 -48.10 -20.03 38.28
C ARG A 6 -47.73 -19.72 36.83
N TRP A 7 -48.55 -18.96 36.11
CA TRP A 7 -48.27 -18.57 34.71
C TRP A 7 -47.01 -17.72 34.58
N VAL A 8 -46.79 -16.77 35.50
CA VAL A 8 -45.56 -15.96 35.53
C VAL A 8 -44.31 -16.82 35.77
N LYS A 9 -44.40 -17.87 36.60
CA LYS A 9 -43.30 -18.82 36.83
C LYS A 9 -43.02 -19.70 35.61
N TYR A 10 -44.04 -20.21 34.92
CA TYR A 10 -43.83 -20.99 33.69
C TYR A 10 -43.28 -20.13 32.55
N SER A 11 -43.76 -18.90 32.39
CA SER A 11 -43.24 -17.96 31.37
C SER A 11 -41.80 -17.53 31.65
N SER A 12 -41.42 -17.31 32.91
CA SER A 12 -40.04 -16.96 33.28
C SER A 12 -39.08 -18.14 33.11
N VAL A 13 -39.49 -19.36 33.45
CA VAL A 13 -38.69 -20.58 33.18
C VAL A 13 -38.55 -20.82 31.68
N ALA A 14 -39.63 -20.68 30.90
CA ALA A 14 -39.56 -20.80 29.44
C ALA A 14 -38.63 -19.75 28.82
N PHE A 15 -38.71 -18.49 29.28
CA PHE A 15 -37.82 -17.42 28.84
C PHE A 15 -36.36 -17.70 29.20
N ALA A 16 -36.08 -18.15 30.43
CA ALA A 16 -34.73 -18.51 30.86
C ALA A 16 -34.16 -19.68 30.06
N SER A 17 -34.97 -20.70 29.76
CA SER A 17 -34.58 -21.83 28.91
C SER A 17 -34.26 -21.39 27.48
N ILE A 18 -35.08 -20.51 26.89
CA ILE A 18 -34.82 -19.95 25.55
C ILE A 18 -33.50 -19.16 25.57
N LEU A 19 -33.28 -18.34 26.60
CA LEU A 19 -32.05 -17.56 26.73
C LEU A 19 -30.82 -18.46 26.90
N ALA A 20 -30.93 -19.54 27.67
CA ALA A 20 -29.85 -20.52 27.86
C ALA A 20 -29.51 -21.24 26.54
N VAL A 21 -30.53 -21.69 25.79
CA VAL A 21 -30.33 -22.29 24.46
C VAL A 21 -29.68 -21.28 23.50
N LEU A 22 -30.13 -20.03 23.50
CA LEU A 22 -29.56 -18.99 22.65
C LEU A 22 -28.11 -18.67 23.02
N CYS A 23 -27.79 -18.65 24.31
CA CYS A 23 -26.42 -18.49 24.80
C CYS A 23 -25.54 -19.67 24.35
N LEU A 24 -26.05 -20.90 24.45
CA LEU A 24 -25.33 -22.09 23.99
C LEU A 24 -25.11 -22.09 22.48
N ILE A 25 -26.08 -21.62 21.69
CA ILE A 25 -25.91 -21.42 20.24
C ILE A 25 -24.83 -20.37 19.96
N VAL A 26 -24.81 -19.25 20.68
CA VAL A 26 -23.79 -18.19 20.50
C VAL A 26 -22.42 -18.70 20.88
N VAL A 27 -22.29 -19.47 21.97
CA VAL A 27 -21.04 -20.09 22.39
C VAL A 27 -20.57 -21.11 21.36
N ALA A 28 -21.44 -22.03 20.93
CA ALA A 28 -21.13 -23.04 19.92
C ALA A 28 -20.71 -22.41 18.58
N TYR A 29 -21.43 -21.36 18.16
CA TYR A 29 -21.08 -20.60 16.96
C TYR A 29 -19.77 -19.81 17.15
N GLY A 30 -19.52 -19.25 18.33
CA GLY A 30 -18.27 -18.57 18.67
C GLY A 30 -17.07 -19.52 18.68
N THR A 31 -17.22 -20.74 19.22
CA THR A 31 -16.17 -21.77 19.18
C THR A 31 -15.94 -22.28 17.76
N TYR A 32 -17.01 -22.46 16.97
CA TYR A 32 -16.88 -22.74 15.54
C TYR A 32 -16.12 -21.61 14.83
N LEU A 33 -16.47 -20.36 15.09
CA LEU A 33 -15.81 -19.22 14.49
C LEU A 33 -14.33 -19.14 14.92
N ALA A 34 -14.01 -19.52 16.16
CA ALA A 34 -12.64 -19.56 16.68
C ALA A 34 -11.74 -20.55 15.93
N THR A 35 -12.26 -21.62 15.34
CA THR A 35 -11.45 -22.55 14.53
C THR A 35 -11.13 -21.99 13.15
N PHE A 36 -11.91 -21.03 12.65
CA PHE A 36 -11.72 -20.42 11.33
C PHE A 36 -11.02 -19.04 11.39
N LEU A 37 -11.22 -18.28 12.46
CA LEU A 37 -10.63 -16.95 12.60
C LEU A 37 -9.16 -17.06 12.98
N ALA A 38 -8.28 -16.74 12.04
CA ALA A 38 -6.86 -16.55 12.29
C ALA A 38 -6.46 -15.13 11.91
N LEU A 39 -5.79 -14.41 12.81
CA LEU A 39 -5.14 -13.17 12.40
C LEU A 39 -4.00 -13.49 11.46
N PRO A 40 -3.81 -12.72 10.37
CA PRO A 40 -2.56 -12.77 9.62
C PRO A 40 -1.43 -12.44 10.59
N LYS A 41 -0.41 -13.29 10.63
CA LYS A 41 0.78 -13.13 11.46
C LYS A 41 2.00 -13.04 10.57
N SER A 42 2.76 -11.96 10.70
CA SER A 42 4.03 -11.79 9.97
C SER A 42 3.91 -12.11 8.47
N ASP A 43 5.03 -12.30 7.78
CA ASP A 43 5.08 -12.66 6.35
C ASP A 43 4.58 -14.08 6.04
N GLU A 44 3.52 -14.59 6.70
CA GLU A 44 2.94 -15.92 6.40
C GLU A 44 2.45 -16.02 4.95
N HIS A 45 2.19 -14.88 4.29
CA HIS A 45 1.76 -14.78 2.90
C HIS A 45 2.42 -13.55 2.23
N PRO A 46 3.75 -13.57 1.99
CA PRO A 46 4.42 -12.40 1.41
C PRO A 46 3.86 -12.15 0.00
N PRO A 47 3.76 -10.89 -0.45
CA PRO A 47 3.32 -10.63 -1.81
C PRO A 47 4.34 -11.23 -2.79
N LEU A 48 3.85 -11.75 -3.90
CA LEU A 48 4.68 -11.99 -5.06
C LEU A 48 5.21 -10.65 -5.54
N ARG A 49 6.52 -10.54 -5.76
CA ARG A 49 7.19 -9.30 -6.15
C ARG A 49 7.76 -9.45 -7.56
N LEU A 50 7.25 -8.65 -8.49
CA LEU A 50 7.74 -8.56 -9.85
C LEU A 50 8.72 -7.39 -9.96
N TYR A 51 9.93 -7.66 -10.44
CA TYR A 51 11.01 -6.71 -10.61
C TYR A 51 11.36 -6.50 -12.08
N SER A 52 11.98 -5.37 -12.38
CA SER A 52 12.50 -5.02 -13.71
C SER A 52 13.66 -5.92 -14.14
N GLY A 53 14.09 -5.76 -15.39
CA GLY A 53 15.37 -6.27 -15.84
C GLY A 53 16.53 -5.64 -15.06
N PRO A 54 17.64 -6.40 -14.85
CA PRO A 54 18.84 -5.85 -14.25
C PRO A 54 19.48 -4.84 -15.20
N PHE A 55 19.99 -3.74 -14.65
CA PHE A 55 20.66 -2.70 -15.44
C PHE A 55 22.17 -2.80 -15.29
N LEU A 56 22.86 -3.13 -16.38
CA LEU A 56 24.32 -3.35 -16.38
C LEU A 56 25.08 -2.01 -16.31
N LEU A 57 25.90 -1.86 -15.27
CA LEU A 57 26.90 -0.81 -15.19
C LEU A 57 28.14 -1.30 -15.95
N GLN A 58 28.48 -0.61 -17.03
CA GLN A 58 29.53 -1.04 -17.96
C GLN A 58 30.38 0.13 -18.46
N PRO A 59 31.60 -0.15 -18.95
CA PRO A 59 32.36 0.80 -19.76
C PRO A 59 31.53 1.32 -20.96
N ASP A 60 31.87 2.50 -21.45
CA ASP A 60 31.23 3.26 -22.53
C ASP A 60 29.79 3.75 -22.29
N LEU A 61 29.24 3.47 -21.10
CA LEU A 61 27.90 3.91 -20.71
C LEU A 61 27.81 5.45 -20.68
N SER A 62 26.90 6.03 -21.47
CA SER A 62 26.62 7.47 -21.42
C SER A 62 25.66 7.79 -20.28
N LEU A 63 26.04 8.66 -19.34
CA LEU A 63 25.18 9.04 -18.21
C LEU A 63 23.85 9.65 -18.68
N GLY A 64 23.88 10.46 -19.74
CA GLY A 64 22.69 11.14 -20.26
C GLY A 64 21.73 10.20 -20.98
N HIS A 65 22.24 9.32 -21.84
CA HIS A 65 21.38 8.44 -22.65
C HIS A 65 20.93 7.18 -21.89
N SER A 66 21.67 6.76 -20.87
CA SER A 66 21.32 5.58 -20.08
C SER A 66 20.29 5.86 -18.98
N HIS A 67 20.03 7.14 -18.69
CA HIS A 67 19.18 7.58 -17.60
C HIS A 67 19.63 7.03 -16.23
N VAL A 68 20.93 6.72 -16.05
CA VAL A 68 21.41 6.08 -14.81
C VAL A 68 21.12 6.91 -13.56
N LEU A 69 21.18 8.24 -13.65
CA LEU A 69 20.87 9.13 -12.52
C LEU A 69 19.38 9.06 -12.14
N GLU A 70 18.50 8.96 -13.13
CA GLU A 70 17.05 8.82 -12.93
C GLU A 70 16.72 7.44 -12.34
N ARG A 71 17.37 6.38 -12.81
CA ARG A 71 17.26 5.02 -12.22
C ARG A 71 17.69 5.00 -10.76
N LEU A 72 18.81 5.65 -10.42
CA LEU A 72 19.26 5.77 -9.03
C LEU A 72 18.21 6.50 -8.17
N GLN A 73 17.64 7.60 -8.66
CA GLN A 73 16.58 8.31 -7.95
C GLN A 73 15.33 7.43 -7.72
N ARG A 74 14.90 6.67 -8.73
CA ARG A 74 13.75 5.75 -8.64
C ARG A 74 13.99 4.60 -7.67
N LEU A 75 15.22 4.15 -7.53
CA LEU A 75 15.64 3.17 -6.53
C LEU A 75 15.86 3.77 -5.13
N GLY A 76 15.56 5.05 -4.94
CA GLY A 76 15.65 5.73 -3.65
C GLY A 76 17.07 6.14 -3.26
N TYR A 77 18.03 6.16 -4.20
CA TYR A 77 19.38 6.62 -3.89
C TYR A 77 19.43 8.12 -3.60
N ARG A 78 20.23 8.48 -2.61
CA ARG A 78 20.43 9.86 -2.18
C ARG A 78 21.69 10.45 -2.77
N ARG A 79 21.57 11.62 -3.39
CA ARG A 79 22.73 12.37 -3.87
C ARG A 79 23.44 13.02 -2.69
N VAL A 80 24.72 12.72 -2.52
CA VAL A 80 25.58 13.32 -1.49
C VAL A 80 26.66 14.19 -2.13
N THR A 81 27.07 15.25 -1.42
CA THR A 81 28.19 16.13 -1.81
C THR A 81 29.51 15.68 -1.19
N VAL A 82 29.45 14.91 -0.11
CA VAL A 82 30.59 14.26 0.55
C VAL A 82 30.84 12.86 -0.02
N PRO A 83 32.03 12.26 0.21
CA PRO A 83 32.28 10.87 -0.20
C PRO A 83 31.20 9.91 0.31
N VAL A 84 30.79 8.94 -0.51
CA VAL A 84 29.72 7.98 -0.18
C VAL A 84 30.08 7.17 1.07
N GLN A 85 29.17 7.14 2.05
CA GLN A 85 29.40 6.47 3.34
C GLN A 85 28.43 5.32 3.61
N THR A 86 27.17 5.45 3.18
CA THR A 86 26.14 4.44 3.45
C THR A 86 25.59 3.83 2.15
N PRO A 87 25.17 2.56 2.16
CA PRO A 87 24.44 1.98 1.03
C PRO A 87 23.23 2.84 0.67
N GLY A 88 23.00 3.05 -0.61
CA GLY A 88 21.97 3.96 -1.13
C GLY A 88 22.45 5.39 -1.34
N ASP A 89 23.72 5.72 -1.07
CA ASP A 89 24.28 7.03 -1.43
C ASP A 89 24.95 6.99 -2.81
N TYR A 90 24.85 8.10 -3.56
CA TYR A 90 25.68 8.33 -4.74
C TYR A 90 26.26 9.74 -4.76
N GLN A 91 27.47 9.86 -5.31
CA GLN A 91 28.17 11.11 -5.53
C GLN A 91 28.50 11.25 -7.01
N LEU A 92 28.04 12.35 -7.61
CA LEU A 92 28.38 12.72 -8.99
C LEU A 92 29.33 13.92 -8.97
N THR A 93 30.51 13.74 -9.53
CA THR A 93 31.51 14.79 -9.79
C THR A 93 31.75 14.92 -11.30
N GLU A 94 32.51 15.92 -11.74
CA GLU A 94 32.90 16.05 -13.15
C GLU A 94 33.76 14.86 -13.63
N LYS A 95 34.48 14.20 -12.71
CA LYS A 95 35.46 13.14 -13.04
C LYS A 95 34.95 11.73 -12.81
N ALA A 96 33.93 11.54 -11.99
CA ALA A 96 33.46 10.22 -11.61
C ALA A 96 32.03 10.25 -11.05
N LEU A 97 31.29 9.16 -11.31
CA LEU A 97 30.09 8.78 -10.58
C LEU A 97 30.45 7.66 -9.62
N THR A 98 30.30 7.89 -8.31
CA THR A 98 30.49 6.86 -7.28
C THR A 98 29.15 6.50 -6.68
N VAL A 99 28.85 5.21 -6.58
CA VAL A 99 27.58 4.67 -6.09
C VAL A 99 27.87 3.62 -5.02
N TYR A 100 27.17 3.67 -3.89
CA TYR A 100 27.22 2.61 -2.90
C TYR A 100 25.96 1.75 -3.02
N LEU A 101 26.08 0.63 -3.74
CA LEU A 101 24.96 -0.26 -4.02
C LEU A 101 24.37 -0.88 -2.76
N HIS A 102 23.06 -1.04 -2.73
CA HIS A 102 22.37 -1.79 -1.68
C HIS A 102 22.80 -3.27 -1.70
N PRO A 103 22.88 -3.93 -0.53
CA PRO A 103 23.06 -5.37 -0.50
C PRO A 103 21.84 -6.06 -1.12
N GLN A 104 22.07 -7.18 -1.80
CA GLN A 104 21.03 -8.05 -2.34
C GLN A 104 21.11 -9.41 -1.63
N PRO A 105 20.43 -9.58 -0.48
CA PRO A 105 20.54 -10.79 0.35
C PRO A 105 20.21 -12.06 -0.43
N GLU A 106 19.21 -11.99 -1.30
CA GLU A 106 18.71 -13.12 -2.09
C GLU A 106 19.71 -13.54 -3.19
N GLY A 107 20.46 -12.58 -3.74
CA GLY A 107 21.55 -12.83 -4.67
C GLY A 107 22.90 -13.11 -3.99
N HIS A 108 22.94 -13.10 -2.65
CA HIS A 108 24.17 -13.17 -1.86
C HIS A 108 25.20 -12.10 -2.28
N VAL A 109 24.72 -10.92 -2.67
CA VAL A 109 25.57 -9.79 -3.06
C VAL A 109 25.65 -8.82 -1.90
N ASP A 110 26.86 -8.61 -1.39
CA ASP A 110 27.09 -7.61 -0.35
C ASP A 110 27.00 -6.19 -0.91
N ALA A 111 26.74 -5.24 -0.01
CA ALA A 111 26.74 -3.83 -0.36
C ALA A 111 28.10 -3.44 -0.95
N THR A 112 28.10 -3.00 -2.21
CA THR A 112 29.33 -2.79 -2.98
C THR A 112 29.46 -1.33 -3.39
N ARG A 113 30.63 -0.72 -3.14
CA ARG A 113 30.94 0.62 -3.64
C ARG A 113 31.54 0.52 -5.04
N VAL A 114 30.98 1.27 -5.96
CA VAL A 114 31.36 1.28 -7.37
C VAL A 114 31.76 2.68 -7.75
N MET A 115 32.95 2.85 -8.29
CA MET A 115 33.42 4.09 -8.88
C MET A 115 33.46 3.93 -10.41
N MET A 116 32.76 4.82 -11.09
CA MET A 116 32.73 4.90 -12.55
C MET A 116 33.40 6.21 -12.99
N PRO A 117 34.69 6.20 -13.38
CA PRO A 117 35.36 7.40 -13.87
C PRO A 117 34.73 7.84 -15.20
N LEU A 118 34.61 9.16 -15.37
CA LEU A 118 33.89 9.79 -16.46
C LEU A 118 34.85 10.53 -17.38
N ASP A 119 34.68 10.32 -18.68
CA ASP A 119 35.24 11.16 -19.74
C ASP A 119 34.09 11.71 -20.59
N GLN A 120 33.94 13.04 -20.62
CA GLN A 120 32.86 13.72 -21.35
C GLN A 120 31.44 13.14 -21.07
N GLY A 121 31.19 12.70 -19.83
CA GLY A 121 29.92 12.11 -19.41
C GLY A 121 29.72 10.65 -19.81
N ARG A 122 30.76 9.96 -20.29
CA ARG A 122 30.80 8.51 -20.53
C ARG A 122 31.64 7.81 -19.48
N VAL A 123 31.16 6.65 -19.03
CA VAL A 123 31.90 5.76 -18.14
C VAL A 123 33.07 5.15 -18.89
N THR A 124 34.27 5.28 -18.34
CA THR A 124 35.50 4.69 -18.92
C THR A 124 35.78 3.30 -18.38
N ASP A 125 35.49 3.07 -17.10
CA ASP A 125 35.66 1.78 -16.43
C ASP A 125 34.71 1.69 -15.22
N VAL A 126 34.60 0.50 -14.64
CA VAL A 126 33.77 0.22 -13.46
C VAL A 126 34.65 -0.44 -12.41
N LEU A 127 35.01 0.34 -11.38
CA LEU A 127 36.11 0.02 -10.47
C LEU A 127 35.66 0.00 -9.01
N SER A 128 36.36 -0.80 -8.21
CA SER A 128 36.31 -0.73 -6.75
C SER A 128 37.09 0.51 -6.27
N PRO A 129 36.48 1.41 -5.47
CA PRO A 129 37.18 2.57 -4.94
C PRO A 129 38.19 2.19 -3.83
N LEU A 130 38.21 0.93 -3.37
CA LEU A 130 39.09 0.47 -2.30
C LEU A 130 40.48 0.10 -2.83
N ASP A 131 40.54 -0.61 -3.95
CA ASP A 131 41.76 -1.21 -4.49
C ASP A 131 41.94 -0.99 -6.00
N GLY A 132 40.98 -0.36 -6.69
CA GLY A 132 41.03 -0.10 -8.13
C GLY A 132 40.81 -1.34 -8.99
N SER A 133 40.36 -2.46 -8.40
CA SER A 133 40.03 -3.67 -9.17
C SER A 133 38.80 -3.43 -10.06
N SER A 134 38.76 -4.10 -11.22
CA SER A 134 37.58 -4.05 -12.09
C SER A 134 36.43 -4.82 -11.44
N LEU A 135 35.27 -4.16 -11.35
CA LEU A 135 34.03 -4.75 -10.86
C LEU A 135 33.09 -5.16 -12.00
N PHE A 136 33.48 -4.98 -13.26
CA PHE A 136 32.66 -5.38 -14.39
C PHE A 136 32.65 -6.91 -14.57
N PRO A 137 31.49 -7.56 -14.80
CA PRO A 137 30.14 -6.99 -14.85
C PRO A 137 29.53 -6.76 -13.45
N ILE A 138 28.90 -5.60 -13.27
CA ILE A 138 28.11 -5.29 -12.07
C ILE A 138 26.80 -4.63 -12.47
N PHE A 139 25.74 -4.96 -11.75
CA PHE A 139 24.39 -4.53 -12.07
C PHE A 139 23.87 -3.62 -10.96
N LEU A 140 23.11 -2.61 -11.37
CA LEU A 140 22.21 -1.91 -10.48
C LEU A 140 21.07 -2.86 -10.10
N GLU A 141 20.60 -2.80 -8.85
CA GLU A 141 19.48 -3.63 -8.42
C GLU A 141 18.23 -3.37 -9.28
N PRO A 142 17.44 -4.43 -9.55
CA PRO A 142 16.24 -4.27 -10.35
C PRO A 142 15.17 -3.51 -9.56
N GLU A 143 14.44 -2.66 -10.27
CA GLU A 143 13.35 -1.86 -9.70
C GLU A 143 12.15 -2.77 -9.43
N LEU A 144 11.51 -2.67 -8.26
CA LEU A 144 10.23 -3.32 -8.04
C LEU A 144 9.22 -2.71 -9.02
N LEU A 145 8.49 -3.54 -9.78
CA LEU A 145 7.46 -3.11 -10.73
C LEU A 145 6.05 -3.29 -10.18
N SER A 146 5.82 -4.39 -9.47
CA SER A 146 4.52 -4.68 -8.84
C SER A 146 4.64 -5.69 -7.72
N GLY A 147 3.70 -5.61 -6.76
CA GLY A 147 3.43 -6.68 -5.81
C GLY A 147 2.03 -7.22 -6.02
N VAL A 148 1.89 -8.55 -6.02
CA VAL A 148 0.63 -9.25 -6.26
C VAL A 148 0.34 -10.16 -5.08
N ARG A 149 -0.90 -10.12 -4.57
CA ARG A 149 -1.40 -11.06 -3.56
C ARG A 149 -2.78 -11.56 -3.97
N GLY A 150 -2.88 -12.87 -4.20
CA GLY A 150 -4.05 -13.48 -4.85
C GLY A 150 -4.26 -12.89 -6.26
N GLU A 151 -5.52 -12.60 -6.62
CA GLU A 151 -5.90 -11.97 -7.90
C GLU A 151 -5.69 -10.45 -7.93
N SER A 152 -5.18 -9.84 -6.85
CA SER A 152 -5.14 -8.38 -6.69
C SER A 152 -3.73 -7.82 -6.54
N ARG A 153 -3.47 -6.69 -7.19
CA ARG A 153 -2.20 -5.96 -7.08
C ARG A 153 -2.12 -5.27 -5.72
N GLN A 154 -1.39 -5.91 -4.81
CA GLN A 154 -1.17 -5.45 -3.45
C GLN A 154 0.31 -5.65 -3.11
N VAL A 155 1.00 -4.53 -2.86
CA VAL A 155 2.28 -4.58 -2.13
C VAL A 155 1.94 -4.31 -0.68
N ARG A 156 2.45 -5.17 0.20
CA ARG A 156 2.36 -4.99 1.64
C ARG A 156 3.73 -5.26 2.19
N GLU A 157 4.24 -4.34 2.98
CA GLU A 157 5.37 -4.58 3.85
C GLU A 157 4.83 -4.77 5.26
N TRP A 158 4.98 -5.97 5.82
CA TRP A 158 4.59 -6.20 7.20
C TRP A 158 5.60 -5.53 8.13
N VAL A 159 5.12 -4.63 8.99
CA VAL A 159 5.96 -3.96 9.98
C VAL A 159 5.52 -4.40 11.37
N PRO A 160 6.43 -5.00 12.18
CA PRO A 160 6.16 -5.31 13.58
C PRO A 160 5.73 -4.06 14.35
N LEU A 161 4.79 -4.19 15.29
CA LEU A 161 4.25 -3.06 16.06
C LEU A 161 5.35 -2.27 16.77
N ALA A 162 6.40 -2.95 17.23
CA ALA A 162 7.56 -2.33 17.89
C ALA A 162 8.35 -1.36 16.97
N GLN A 163 8.28 -1.54 15.66
CA GLN A 163 8.94 -0.67 14.68
C GLN A 163 8.02 0.48 14.22
N ILE A 164 6.71 0.38 14.47
CA ILE A 164 5.75 1.44 14.15
C ILE A 164 5.94 2.59 15.15
N PRO A 165 6.18 3.84 14.69
CA PRO A 165 6.37 4.98 15.58
C PRO A 165 5.18 5.17 16.53
N PRO A 166 5.41 5.45 17.82
CA PRO A 166 4.34 5.63 18.81
C PRO A 166 3.29 6.68 18.39
N ARG A 167 3.72 7.77 17.76
CA ARG A 167 2.85 8.82 17.22
C ARG A 167 1.82 8.30 16.20
N MET A 168 2.16 7.31 15.39
CA MET A 168 1.23 6.70 14.43
C MET A 168 0.18 5.88 15.17
N VAL A 169 0.62 5.06 16.13
CA VAL A 169 -0.27 4.27 16.98
C VAL A 169 -1.24 5.18 17.75
N GLU A 170 -0.73 6.21 18.41
CA GLU A 170 -1.55 7.18 19.15
C GLU A 170 -2.55 7.92 18.25
N ALA A 171 -2.15 8.28 17.03
CA ALA A 171 -3.04 8.93 16.08
C ALA A 171 -4.22 8.03 15.68
N ILE A 172 -3.93 6.77 15.33
CA ILE A 172 -4.94 5.77 14.96
C ILE A 172 -5.87 5.47 16.14
N LEU A 173 -5.32 5.20 17.33
CA LEU A 173 -6.12 4.95 18.53
C LEU A 173 -7.00 6.17 18.87
N THR A 174 -6.46 7.38 18.81
CA THR A 174 -7.22 8.60 19.15
C THR A 174 -8.43 8.80 18.24
N ILE A 175 -8.29 8.52 16.93
CA ILE A 175 -9.35 8.78 15.95
C ILE A 175 -10.33 7.62 15.79
N GLU A 176 -9.86 6.38 15.84
CA GLU A 176 -10.69 5.19 15.59
C GLU A 176 -11.22 4.56 16.88
N ASP A 177 -10.38 4.39 17.91
CA ASP A 177 -10.74 3.64 19.12
C ASP A 177 -9.90 4.04 20.35
N ARG A 178 -10.23 5.19 20.94
CA ARG A 178 -9.45 5.77 22.07
C ARG A 178 -9.36 4.82 23.28
N ARG A 179 -10.34 3.95 23.44
CA ARG A 179 -10.47 3.04 24.57
C ARG A 179 -10.09 1.62 24.23
N PHE A 180 -9.40 1.41 23.11
CA PHE A 180 -8.99 0.10 22.61
C PHE A 180 -8.48 -0.84 23.70
N TYR A 181 -7.58 -0.38 24.58
CA TYR A 181 -7.01 -1.21 25.64
C TYR A 181 -7.94 -1.49 26.84
N SER A 182 -9.10 -0.82 26.93
CA SER A 182 -10.00 -0.88 28.10
C SER A 182 -11.29 -1.64 27.86
N HIS A 183 -11.62 -1.96 26.61
CA HIS A 183 -12.82 -2.74 26.26
C HIS A 183 -12.44 -4.09 25.65
N PHE A 184 -13.43 -4.98 25.53
CA PHE A 184 -13.24 -6.34 25.02
C PHE A 184 -14.07 -6.58 23.75
N GLY A 185 -13.45 -6.40 22.58
CA GLY A 185 -14.02 -6.61 21.25
C GLY A 185 -15.02 -5.53 20.84
N ILE A 186 -15.92 -5.15 21.72
CA ILE A 186 -16.95 -4.12 21.55
C ILE A 186 -16.78 -3.11 22.67
N ASP A 187 -16.98 -1.82 22.37
CA ASP A 187 -17.04 -0.75 23.37
C ASP A 187 -18.51 -0.37 23.64
N PRO A 188 -19.14 -0.84 24.74
CA PRO A 188 -20.54 -0.56 25.03
C PRO A 188 -20.82 0.93 25.19
N ILE A 189 -19.86 1.68 25.74
CA ILE A 189 -20.01 3.12 25.95
C ILE A 189 -19.90 3.86 24.61
N ALA A 190 -19.06 3.40 23.67
CA ALA A 190 -19.01 3.96 22.32
C ALA A 190 -20.27 3.65 21.52
N VAL A 191 -20.79 2.43 21.62
CA VAL A 191 -22.05 2.02 21.00
C VAL A 191 -23.20 2.87 21.55
N GLY A 192 -23.33 3.01 22.87
CA GLY A 192 -24.38 3.83 23.50
C GLY A 192 -24.31 5.30 23.06
N ARG A 193 -23.10 5.89 23.08
CA ARG A 193 -22.87 7.27 22.61
C ARG A 193 -23.25 7.44 21.14
N ALA A 194 -22.89 6.49 20.27
CA ALA A 194 -23.21 6.55 18.85
C ALA A 194 -24.73 6.41 18.61
N LEU A 195 -25.41 5.50 19.31
CA LEU A 195 -26.87 5.36 19.23
C LEU A 195 -27.59 6.64 19.65
N TRP A 196 -27.18 7.25 20.77
CA TRP A 196 -27.74 8.50 21.26
C TRP A 196 -27.55 9.65 20.26
N ALA A 197 -26.33 9.83 19.75
CA ALA A 197 -26.01 10.86 18.77
C ALA A 197 -26.78 10.69 17.44
N ASN A 198 -26.95 9.44 16.98
CA ASN A 198 -27.66 9.13 15.75
C ASN A 198 -29.18 9.31 15.91
N PHE A 199 -29.74 9.00 17.08
CA PHE A 199 -31.15 9.24 17.40
C PHE A 199 -31.48 10.73 17.37
N ILE A 200 -30.66 11.57 18.01
CA ILE A 200 -30.87 13.03 18.04
C ILE A 200 -30.78 13.65 16.64
N LYS A 201 -29.87 13.16 15.79
CA LYS A 201 -29.59 13.75 14.47
C LYS A 201 -30.39 13.12 13.31
N GLY A 202 -31.29 12.17 13.59
CA GLY A 202 -32.13 11.53 12.58
C GLY A 202 -31.36 10.74 11.52
N GLY A 203 -30.13 10.31 11.80
CA GLY A 203 -29.25 9.65 10.82
C GLY A 203 -27.93 9.15 11.43
N VAL A 204 -27.17 8.37 10.66
CA VAL A 204 -25.88 7.82 11.11
C VAL A 204 -24.79 8.88 10.99
N VAL A 205 -24.47 9.56 12.10
CA VAL A 205 -23.48 10.65 12.16
C VAL A 205 -22.18 10.20 12.80
N GLN A 206 -22.24 9.24 13.74
CA GLN A 206 -21.07 8.74 14.45
C GLN A 206 -20.98 7.21 14.38
N GLY A 207 -19.78 6.72 14.08
CA GLY A 207 -19.44 5.30 14.17
C GLY A 207 -19.17 4.89 15.61
N GLY A 208 -19.67 3.73 16.00
CA GLY A 208 -19.40 3.10 17.30
C GLY A 208 -18.60 1.79 17.17
N SER A 209 -17.94 1.58 16.04
CA SER A 209 -17.17 0.36 15.77
C SER A 209 -15.77 0.46 16.37
N THR A 210 -15.31 -0.62 17.01
CA THR A 210 -13.95 -0.74 17.57
C THR A 210 -12.93 -1.14 16.49
N ILE A 211 -11.64 -1.00 16.78
CA ILE A 211 -10.57 -1.47 15.89
C ILE A 211 -10.72 -2.97 15.60
N THR A 212 -11.00 -3.78 16.61
CA THR A 212 -11.19 -5.23 16.45
C THR A 212 -12.39 -5.57 15.56
N GLN A 213 -13.49 -4.82 15.66
CA GLN A 213 -14.63 -4.98 14.76
C GLN A 213 -14.29 -4.59 13.33
N GLN A 214 -13.53 -3.50 13.14
CA GLN A 214 -13.08 -3.09 11.81
C GLN A 214 -12.14 -4.12 11.18
N LEU A 215 -11.24 -4.70 11.96
CA LEU A 215 -10.35 -5.78 11.52
C LEU A 215 -11.14 -7.02 11.11
N ALA A 216 -12.06 -7.49 11.96
CA ALA A 216 -12.91 -8.64 11.66
C ALA A 216 -13.74 -8.44 10.37
N LYS A 217 -14.30 -7.23 10.20
CA LYS A 217 -15.01 -6.84 8.99
C LYS A 217 -14.13 -6.94 7.74
N ASN A 218 -12.89 -6.44 7.81
CA ASN A 218 -12.00 -6.38 6.64
C ASN A 218 -11.47 -7.76 6.24
N LEU A 219 -11.24 -8.66 7.20
CA LEU A 219 -10.64 -9.98 6.94
C LEU A 219 -11.64 -11.07 6.55
N PHE A 220 -12.86 -11.07 7.11
CA PHE A 220 -13.72 -12.27 7.06
C PHE A 220 -15.13 -12.05 6.49
N TYR A 221 -15.52 -10.81 6.19
CA TYR A 221 -16.89 -10.51 5.79
C TYR A 221 -16.98 -9.68 4.52
N SER A 222 -17.98 -9.98 3.68
CA SER A 222 -18.23 -9.24 2.45
C SER A 222 -18.79 -7.82 2.73
N PRO A 223 -18.69 -6.86 1.79
CA PRO A 223 -19.01 -5.44 2.03
C PRO A 223 -20.49 -5.11 2.30
N GLN A 224 -21.42 -6.08 2.20
CA GLN A 224 -22.87 -5.83 2.20
C GLN A 224 -23.38 -5.32 3.56
N ARG A 225 -24.03 -4.15 3.59
CA ARG A 225 -24.52 -3.53 4.84
C ARG A 225 -25.83 -4.14 5.34
N THR A 226 -25.75 -5.26 6.08
CA THR A 226 -26.90 -5.84 6.80
C THR A 226 -26.70 -5.80 8.32
N MET A 227 -27.80 -5.68 9.08
CA MET A 227 -27.76 -5.71 10.55
C MET A 227 -27.25 -7.06 11.08
N GLY A 228 -27.57 -8.16 10.37
CA GLY A 228 -27.05 -9.49 10.69
C GLY A 228 -25.52 -9.60 10.55
N ARG A 229 -24.91 -8.95 9.54
CA ARG A 229 -23.45 -8.89 9.42
C ARG A 229 -22.80 -8.17 10.60
N LYS A 230 -23.40 -7.06 11.06
CA LYS A 230 -22.87 -6.29 12.18
C LYS A 230 -22.83 -7.10 13.49
N PHE A 231 -23.80 -7.99 13.70
CA PHE A 231 -23.75 -8.95 14.81
C PHE A 231 -22.61 -9.96 14.66
N LYS A 232 -22.41 -10.51 13.44
CA LYS A 232 -21.28 -11.42 13.15
C LYS A 232 -19.93 -10.74 13.39
N GLU A 233 -19.74 -9.50 12.96
CA GLU A 233 -18.53 -8.71 13.22
C GLU A 233 -18.28 -8.52 14.71
N ALA A 234 -19.33 -8.23 15.48
CA ALA A 234 -19.24 -8.05 16.92
C ALA A 234 -18.84 -9.34 17.65
N LEU A 235 -19.43 -10.48 17.24
CA LEU A 235 -19.05 -11.79 17.77
C LEU A 235 -17.63 -12.19 17.36
N ALA A 236 -17.26 -11.97 16.09
CA ALA A 236 -15.90 -12.21 15.60
C ALA A 236 -14.87 -11.37 16.36
N ALA A 237 -15.18 -10.10 16.63
CA ALA A 237 -14.30 -9.24 17.42
C ALA A 237 -14.07 -9.81 18.82
N MET A 238 -15.13 -10.25 19.52
CA MET A 238 -14.99 -10.89 20.83
C MET A 238 -14.15 -12.17 20.75
N VAL A 239 -14.37 -13.02 19.73
CA VAL A 239 -13.59 -14.24 19.53
C VAL A 239 -12.11 -13.93 19.26
N LEU A 240 -11.82 -12.92 18.44
CA LEU A 240 -10.44 -12.48 18.19
C LEU A 240 -9.75 -12.00 19.48
N GLU A 241 -10.46 -11.27 20.35
CA GLU A 241 -9.88 -10.82 21.63
C GLU A 241 -9.72 -11.92 22.68
N VAL A 242 -10.45 -13.03 22.56
CA VAL A 242 -10.17 -14.24 23.35
C VAL A 242 -8.89 -14.91 22.87
N LYS A 243 -8.68 -14.95 21.54
CA LYS A 243 -7.58 -15.70 20.92
C LYS A 243 -6.25 -14.94 20.89
N TYR A 244 -6.30 -13.61 20.77
CA TYR A 244 -5.14 -12.77 20.49
C TYR A 244 -5.05 -11.60 21.46
N THR A 245 -3.82 -11.19 21.73
CA THR A 245 -3.53 -10.03 22.56
C THR A 245 -3.92 -8.73 21.85
N LYS A 246 -4.16 -7.66 22.62
CA LYS A 246 -4.41 -6.32 22.06
C LYS A 246 -3.28 -5.85 21.14
N GLN A 247 -2.03 -6.22 21.45
CA GLN A 247 -0.87 -5.87 20.62
C GLN A 247 -0.91 -6.59 19.27
N GLU A 248 -1.17 -7.90 19.24
CA GLU A 248 -1.33 -8.65 17.99
C GLU A 248 -2.48 -8.11 17.14
N ILE A 249 -3.62 -7.80 17.74
CA ILE A 249 -4.77 -7.22 17.03
C ILE A 249 -4.41 -5.87 16.42
N LEU A 250 -3.72 -5.02 17.18
CA LEU A 250 -3.33 -3.70 16.72
C LEU A 250 -2.27 -3.76 15.62
N GLU A 251 -1.30 -4.67 15.73
CA GLU A 251 -0.30 -4.95 14.71
C GLU A 251 -0.97 -5.39 13.40
N SER A 252 -1.81 -6.43 13.46
CA SER A 252 -2.54 -6.89 12.28
C SER A 252 -3.41 -5.79 11.70
N TYR A 253 -4.10 -5.00 12.53
CA TYR A 253 -4.89 -3.87 12.06
C TYR A 253 -4.06 -2.84 11.29
N LEU A 254 -2.92 -2.41 11.85
CA LEU A 254 -2.07 -1.40 11.22
C LEU A 254 -1.43 -1.88 9.92
N ASN A 255 -1.28 -3.19 9.72
CA ASN A 255 -0.78 -3.79 8.48
C ASN A 255 -1.89 -4.12 7.46
N GLU A 256 -3.13 -4.33 7.91
CA GLU A 256 -4.25 -4.79 7.07
C GLU A 256 -5.24 -3.68 6.69
N ILE A 257 -5.15 -2.50 7.30
CA ILE A 257 -6.10 -1.41 7.01
C ILE A 257 -5.96 -0.92 5.57
N TYR A 258 -7.07 -0.90 4.84
CA TYR A 258 -7.12 -0.27 3.52
C TYR A 258 -7.03 1.25 3.67
N LEU A 259 -6.03 1.86 3.03
CA LEU A 259 -5.73 3.29 3.12
C LEU A 259 -5.86 4.03 1.79
N GLY A 260 -6.24 3.31 0.74
CA GLY A 260 -6.71 3.91 -0.51
C GLY A 260 -6.09 3.22 -1.72
N GLN A 261 -6.06 3.93 -2.83
CA GLN A 261 -5.50 3.43 -4.08
C GLN A 261 -4.64 4.52 -4.71
N ALA A 262 -3.41 4.16 -5.08
CA ALA A 262 -2.54 4.97 -5.92
C ALA A 262 -2.40 4.26 -7.28
N GLY A 263 -2.82 4.92 -8.35
CA GLY A 263 -2.87 4.30 -9.68
C GLY A 263 -3.70 3.01 -9.68
N PHE A 264 -3.06 1.89 -9.97
CA PHE A 264 -3.66 0.55 -10.04
C PHE A 264 -3.40 -0.32 -8.81
N VAL A 265 -2.72 0.21 -7.80
CA VAL A 265 -2.30 -0.54 -6.62
C VAL A 265 -3.12 -0.12 -5.41
N SER A 266 -3.72 -1.11 -4.75
CA SER A 266 -4.41 -0.91 -3.48
C SER A 266 -3.39 -0.79 -2.36
N ILE A 267 -3.51 0.28 -1.57
CA ILE A 267 -2.62 0.58 -0.45
C ILE A 267 -3.24 -0.02 0.81
N TYR A 268 -2.57 -1.01 1.37
CA TYR A 268 -2.92 -1.63 2.65
C TYR A 268 -1.78 -1.46 3.63
N GLY A 269 -2.13 -1.08 4.86
CA GLY A 269 -1.18 -0.92 5.95
C GLY A 269 -0.49 0.44 5.97
N VAL A 270 -0.14 0.88 7.18
CA VAL A 270 0.43 2.22 7.42
C VAL A 270 1.80 2.41 6.80
N SER A 271 2.63 1.36 6.70
CA SER A 271 3.96 1.43 6.06
C SER A 271 3.82 1.74 4.58
N GLU A 272 3.00 0.96 3.88
CA GLU A 272 2.75 1.16 2.45
C GLU A 272 2.18 2.54 2.17
N ALA A 273 1.27 3.04 3.03
CA ALA A 273 0.75 4.39 2.89
C ALA A 273 1.83 5.47 3.06
N ALA A 274 2.79 5.29 3.96
CA ALA A 274 3.92 6.20 4.14
C ALA A 274 4.77 6.28 2.87
N HIS A 275 5.13 5.12 2.33
CA HIS A 275 5.93 5.03 1.11
C HIS A 275 5.18 5.59 -0.10
N ARG A 276 3.90 5.25 -0.28
CA ARG A 276 3.15 5.62 -1.50
C ARG A 276 2.65 7.04 -1.53
N TYR A 277 2.25 7.61 -0.39
CA TYR A 277 1.77 8.99 -0.35
C TYR A 277 2.89 10.00 -0.16
N PHE A 278 3.99 9.61 0.51
CA PHE A 278 5.03 10.56 0.93
C PHE A 278 6.45 10.16 0.53
N GLY A 279 6.69 8.97 -0.02
CA GLY A 279 8.02 8.50 -0.37
C GLY A 279 8.93 8.34 0.85
N LYS A 280 8.35 8.04 2.01
CA LYS A 280 9.02 8.04 3.32
C LYS A 280 8.78 6.74 4.06
N THR A 281 9.76 6.37 4.88
CA THR A 281 9.56 5.37 5.93
C THR A 281 8.66 5.94 7.03
N LEU A 282 8.07 5.06 7.86
CA LEU A 282 7.22 5.49 8.99
C LEU A 282 7.95 6.45 9.94
N GLN A 283 9.25 6.25 10.16
CA GLN A 283 10.07 7.04 11.08
C GLN A 283 10.33 8.47 10.57
N GLU A 284 10.25 8.69 9.26
CA GLU A 284 10.45 10.00 8.61
C GLU A 284 9.16 10.82 8.53
N LEU A 285 8.00 10.22 8.82
CA LEU A 285 6.72 10.91 8.73
C LEU A 285 6.62 12.09 9.71
N THR A 286 6.14 13.22 9.20
CA THR A 286 5.77 14.39 9.98
C THR A 286 4.41 14.19 10.68
N VAL A 287 4.07 15.08 11.61
CA VAL A 287 2.80 15.00 12.37
C VAL A 287 1.59 15.14 11.45
N GLU A 288 1.66 16.04 10.47
CA GLU A 288 0.63 16.27 9.47
C GLU A 288 0.44 15.08 8.52
N GLU A 289 1.52 14.35 8.18
CA GLU A 289 1.47 13.14 7.36
C GLU A 289 0.90 11.95 8.15
N VAL A 290 1.28 11.80 9.42
CA VAL A 290 0.65 10.82 10.33
C VAL A 290 -0.84 11.09 10.48
N ALA A 291 -1.23 12.35 10.70
CA ALA A 291 -2.62 12.74 10.81
C ALA A 291 -3.39 12.52 9.49
N MET A 292 -2.72 12.64 8.34
CA MET A 292 -3.31 12.32 7.05
C MET A 292 -3.61 10.82 6.94
N ILE A 293 -2.63 9.96 7.20
CA ILE A 293 -2.79 8.49 7.16
C ILE A 293 -3.91 8.04 8.11
N ALA A 294 -3.90 8.51 9.35
CA ALA A 294 -4.97 8.21 10.32
C ALA A 294 -6.33 8.75 9.86
N GLY A 295 -6.36 9.86 9.13
CA GLY A 295 -7.58 10.43 8.56
C GLY A 295 -8.21 9.57 7.46
N LEU A 296 -7.38 8.86 6.68
CA LEU A 296 -7.79 8.02 5.55
C LEU A 296 -8.64 6.83 5.98
N VAL A 297 -8.40 6.27 7.17
CA VAL A 297 -9.11 5.08 7.68
C VAL A 297 -10.64 5.18 7.57
N LYS A 298 -11.20 6.36 7.87
CA LYS A 298 -12.65 6.61 7.80
C LYS A 298 -13.22 6.51 6.38
N GLY A 299 -12.43 6.89 5.37
CA GLY A 299 -12.90 6.98 3.99
C GLY A 299 -11.73 7.03 3.02
N PRO A 300 -11.04 5.90 2.78
CA PRO A 300 -9.77 5.89 2.06
C PRO A 300 -9.83 6.52 0.67
N ASN A 301 -10.90 6.23 -0.08
CA ASN A 301 -11.09 6.77 -1.44
C ASN A 301 -11.67 8.19 -1.45
N SER A 302 -12.52 8.54 -0.47
CA SER A 302 -13.13 9.87 -0.37
C SER A 302 -12.16 10.94 0.11
N TYR A 303 -11.15 10.55 0.89
CA TYR A 303 -10.14 11.43 1.45
C TYR A 303 -8.75 11.20 0.84
N ALA A 304 -8.65 10.45 -0.27
CA ALA A 304 -7.40 10.22 -0.96
C ALA A 304 -6.76 11.55 -1.39
N PRO A 305 -5.59 11.94 -0.86
CA PRO A 305 -5.00 13.25 -1.10
C PRO A 305 -4.57 13.48 -2.56
N THR A 306 -4.35 12.40 -3.31
CA THR A 306 -4.02 12.44 -4.75
C THR A 306 -5.21 12.83 -5.64
N LYS A 307 -6.44 12.54 -5.20
CA LYS A 307 -7.68 12.80 -5.98
C LYS A 307 -8.51 13.94 -5.39
N HIS A 308 -8.52 14.06 -4.06
CA HIS A 308 -9.40 14.96 -3.32
C HIS A 308 -8.61 15.77 -2.27
N PRO A 309 -7.67 16.64 -2.68
CA PRO A 309 -6.74 17.32 -1.76
C PRO A 309 -7.46 18.17 -0.70
N GLU A 310 -8.55 18.86 -1.08
CA GLU A 310 -9.33 19.67 -0.14
C GLU A 310 -10.03 18.82 0.93
N SER A 311 -10.73 17.77 0.52
CA SER A 311 -11.39 16.83 1.45
C SER A 311 -10.37 16.13 2.35
N ALA A 312 -9.21 15.78 1.79
CA ALA A 312 -8.09 15.19 2.53
C ALA A 312 -7.56 16.16 3.59
N LYS A 313 -7.35 17.43 3.24
CA LYS A 313 -6.92 18.48 4.19
C LYS A 313 -7.92 18.64 5.32
N GLN A 314 -9.21 18.79 5.00
CA GLN A 314 -10.26 18.91 6.01
C GLN A 314 -10.27 17.71 6.95
N ARG A 315 -10.11 16.50 6.41
CA ARG A 315 -10.08 15.28 7.21
C ARG A 315 -8.83 15.20 8.10
N ARG A 316 -7.65 15.51 7.58
CA ARG A 316 -6.39 15.59 8.36
C ARG A 316 -6.52 16.59 9.50
N ASP A 317 -7.08 17.78 9.24
CA ASP A 317 -7.21 18.83 10.25
C ASP A 317 -8.18 18.43 11.38
N VAL A 318 -9.19 17.59 11.09
CA VAL A 318 -10.03 16.95 12.12
C VAL A 318 -9.19 16.04 13.01
N VAL A 319 -8.28 15.25 12.45
CA VAL A 319 -7.38 14.37 13.23
C VAL A 319 -6.44 15.21 14.09
N LEU A 320 -5.78 16.22 13.50
CA LEU A 320 -4.89 17.14 14.22
C LEU A 320 -5.60 17.80 15.42
N ARG A 321 -6.84 18.28 15.22
CA ARG A 321 -7.64 18.85 16.32
C ARG A 321 -7.93 17.82 17.41
N ARG A 322 -8.27 16.57 17.05
CA ARG A 322 -8.51 15.51 18.04
C ARG A 322 -7.26 15.21 18.84
N LEU A 323 -6.10 15.14 18.21
CA LEU A 323 -4.82 14.89 18.89
C LEU A 323 -4.47 16.03 19.87
N ARG A 324 -4.79 17.27 19.51
CA ARG A 324 -4.65 18.43 20.41
C ARG A 324 -5.62 18.37 21.59
N GLU A 325 -6.89 18.04 21.35
CA GLU A 325 -7.92 17.88 22.41
C GLU A 325 -7.56 16.77 23.41
N THR A 326 -6.84 15.74 22.97
CA THR A 326 -6.39 14.64 23.83
C THR A 326 -5.02 14.85 24.47
N GLY A 327 -4.36 15.98 24.22
CA GLY A 327 -3.06 16.31 24.79
C GLY A 327 -1.87 15.62 24.11
N VAL A 328 -2.09 14.96 22.95
CA VAL A 328 -1.02 14.33 22.15
C VAL A 328 -0.20 15.38 21.40
N LEU A 329 -0.83 16.49 21.00
CA LEU A 329 -0.16 17.61 20.33
C LEU A 329 -0.23 18.89 21.14
N THR A 330 0.86 19.66 21.13
CA THR A 330 0.89 21.03 21.65
C THR A 330 0.12 21.98 20.74
N GLU A 331 -0.36 23.10 21.29
CA GLU A 331 -1.07 24.13 20.51
C GLU A 331 -0.21 24.64 19.36
N GLU A 332 1.07 24.91 19.61
CA GLU A 332 2.04 25.37 18.60
C GLU A 332 2.18 24.37 17.44
N THR A 333 2.31 23.08 17.76
CA THR A 333 2.43 22.02 16.75
C THR A 333 1.15 21.90 15.94
N TRP A 334 -0.01 21.98 16.59
CA TRP A 334 -1.31 21.95 15.93
C TRP A 334 -1.49 23.13 14.97
N THR A 335 -1.17 24.36 15.40
CA THR A 335 -1.25 25.55 14.55
C THR A 335 -0.31 25.42 13.35
N ARG A 336 0.94 25.01 13.53
CA ARG A 336 1.87 24.78 12.40
C ARG A 336 1.34 23.73 11.42
N ALA A 337 0.91 22.57 11.93
CA ALA A 337 0.49 21.43 11.10
C ALA A 337 -0.78 21.73 10.28
N THR A 338 -1.73 22.49 10.84
CA THR A 338 -2.98 22.87 10.16
C THR A 338 -2.78 23.86 9.01
N HIS A 339 -1.77 24.74 9.11
CA HIS A 339 -1.37 25.66 8.03
C HIS A 339 -0.49 25.00 6.98
N THR A 340 0.09 23.84 7.26
CA THR A 340 0.90 23.11 6.29
C THR A 340 -0.01 22.55 5.19
N PRO A 341 0.24 22.82 3.90
CA PRO A 341 -0.56 22.28 2.81
C PRO A 341 -0.42 20.76 2.76
N VAL A 342 -1.45 20.07 2.28
CA VAL A 342 -1.35 18.64 1.99
C VAL A 342 -0.46 18.49 0.77
N ARG A 343 0.79 18.06 0.99
CA ARG A 343 1.71 17.67 -0.07
C ARG A 343 1.80 16.16 -0.05
N VAL A 344 1.32 15.55 -1.11
CA VAL A 344 1.73 14.20 -1.46
C VAL A 344 2.94 14.32 -2.36
N THR A 345 3.85 13.36 -2.25
CA THR A 345 4.82 13.17 -3.32
C THR A 345 4.00 12.99 -4.60
N PRO A 346 4.26 13.76 -5.68
CA PRO A 346 3.60 13.53 -6.95
C PRO A 346 3.66 12.04 -7.20
N SER A 347 2.52 11.45 -7.54
CA SER A 347 2.48 10.10 -8.06
C SER A 347 3.20 10.14 -9.41
N GLU A 348 4.52 10.28 -9.43
CA GLU A 348 5.32 9.78 -10.53
C GLU A 348 5.30 8.27 -10.41
N ASP A 349 4.13 7.66 -10.63
CA ASP A 349 3.85 6.24 -10.83
C ASP A 349 4.91 5.27 -10.27
N VAL A 350 5.30 5.45 -8.99
CA VAL A 350 6.51 4.79 -8.45
C VAL A 350 6.35 3.27 -8.43
N LEU A 351 5.12 2.76 -8.62
CA LEU A 351 4.84 1.40 -9.07
C LEU A 351 3.62 1.37 -10.01
N THR A 352 3.77 1.86 -11.26
CA THR A 352 3.03 1.36 -12.45
C THR A 352 3.48 1.99 -13.78
N ASP A 353 4.69 1.69 -14.26
CA ASP A 353 5.03 2.02 -15.66
C ASP A 353 4.57 0.95 -16.67
N ALA A 354 4.13 -0.23 -16.23
CA ALA A 354 3.84 -1.34 -17.17
C ALA A 354 2.65 -2.24 -16.80
N PRO A 355 1.44 -1.71 -16.54
CA PRO A 355 0.31 -2.55 -16.11
C PRO A 355 -0.07 -3.63 -17.13
N TYR A 356 0.07 -3.36 -18.44
CA TYR A 356 -0.14 -4.36 -19.49
C TYR A 356 0.94 -5.45 -19.49
N PHE A 357 2.20 -5.08 -19.20
CA PHE A 357 3.31 -6.03 -19.10
C PHE A 357 3.15 -6.95 -17.89
N VAL A 358 2.78 -6.38 -16.73
CA VAL A 358 2.53 -7.16 -15.51
C VAL A 358 1.47 -8.24 -15.77
N ASP A 359 0.36 -7.89 -16.42
CA ASP A 359 -0.68 -8.88 -16.75
C ASP A 359 -0.19 -9.93 -17.73
N ALA A 360 0.63 -9.55 -18.71
CA ALA A 360 1.20 -10.48 -19.66
C ALA A 360 2.11 -11.51 -18.95
N VAL A 361 2.97 -11.04 -18.04
CA VAL A 361 3.84 -11.92 -17.23
C VAL A 361 3.03 -12.85 -16.33
N LEU A 362 2.01 -12.32 -15.64
CA LEU A 362 1.18 -13.17 -14.77
C LEU A 362 0.41 -14.22 -15.57
N ARG A 363 -0.13 -13.84 -16.73
CA ARG A 363 -0.79 -14.78 -17.64
C ARG A 363 0.16 -15.85 -18.15
N GLU A 364 1.37 -15.47 -18.55
CA GLU A 364 2.41 -16.42 -19.00
C GLU A 364 2.74 -17.45 -17.91
N LEU A 365 2.82 -17.02 -16.64
CA LEU A 365 3.04 -17.94 -15.52
C LEU A 365 1.86 -18.87 -15.28
N GLU A 366 0.62 -18.37 -15.36
CA GLU A 366 -0.59 -19.21 -15.26
C GLU A 366 -0.63 -20.27 -16.38
N GLU A 367 -0.35 -19.85 -17.62
CA GLU A 367 -0.31 -20.72 -18.80
C GLU A 367 0.83 -21.74 -18.75
N SER A 368 1.93 -21.43 -18.06
CA SER A 368 3.05 -22.36 -17.85
C SER A 368 2.70 -23.55 -16.95
N GLY A 369 1.49 -23.57 -16.35
CA GLY A 369 0.99 -24.67 -15.53
C GLY A 369 1.26 -24.53 -14.03
N VAL A 370 1.73 -23.35 -13.58
CA VAL A 370 1.90 -23.04 -12.16
C VAL A 370 0.53 -22.69 -11.58
N ALA A 371 -0.26 -23.71 -11.23
CA ALA A 371 -1.65 -23.53 -10.79
C ALA A 371 -1.79 -22.62 -9.56
N HIS A 372 -0.79 -22.59 -8.68
CA HIS A 372 -0.72 -21.69 -7.51
C HIS A 372 0.70 -21.12 -7.44
N LEU A 373 0.85 -19.83 -7.70
CA LEU A 373 2.13 -19.15 -7.52
C LEU A 373 2.49 -19.16 -6.03
N PRO A 374 3.70 -19.61 -5.64
CA PRO A 374 4.10 -19.60 -4.25
C PRO A 374 4.09 -18.16 -3.72
N GLU A 375 3.66 -18.01 -2.48
CA GLU A 375 3.67 -16.71 -1.81
C GLU A 375 5.12 -16.26 -1.57
N GLY A 376 5.36 -14.96 -1.67
CA GLY A 376 6.70 -14.40 -1.64
C GLY A 376 7.55 -14.69 -2.87
N LEU A 377 6.97 -15.24 -3.95
CA LEU A 377 7.72 -15.45 -5.19
C LEU A 377 8.30 -14.13 -5.69
N ARG A 378 9.62 -14.13 -5.91
CA ARG A 378 10.32 -13.05 -6.61
C ARG A 378 10.42 -13.40 -8.09
N ILE A 379 9.93 -12.52 -8.95
CA ILE A 379 10.05 -12.63 -10.40
C ILE A 379 10.93 -11.50 -10.88
N ASN A 380 12.03 -11.83 -11.55
CA ASN A 380 12.83 -10.85 -12.28
C ASN A 380 12.42 -10.91 -13.75
N SER A 381 11.96 -9.79 -14.29
CA SER A 381 11.51 -9.69 -15.69
C SER A 381 12.57 -9.11 -16.60
N THR A 382 12.23 -8.88 -17.88
CA THR A 382 13.10 -8.20 -18.85
C THR A 382 12.76 -6.72 -19.07
N LEU A 383 11.71 -6.22 -18.42
CA LEU A 383 11.24 -4.86 -18.63
C LEU A 383 12.31 -3.85 -18.24
N ASP A 384 12.57 -2.87 -19.11
CA ASP A 384 13.35 -1.69 -18.77
C ASP A 384 12.39 -0.52 -18.45
N PRO A 385 12.37 -0.01 -17.20
CA PRO A 385 11.46 1.06 -16.79
C PRO A 385 11.58 2.33 -17.64
N MET A 386 12.79 2.68 -18.08
CA MET A 386 13.03 3.90 -18.86
C MET A 386 12.49 3.75 -20.29
N ILE A 387 12.72 2.59 -20.91
CA ILE A 387 12.20 2.28 -22.25
C ILE A 387 10.67 2.19 -22.19
N GLN A 388 10.12 1.57 -21.14
CA GLN A 388 8.68 1.47 -20.91
C GLN A 388 8.02 2.85 -20.81
N GLN A 389 8.58 3.75 -20.00
CA GLN A 389 8.08 5.11 -19.86
C GLN A 389 8.14 5.87 -21.20
N ALA A 390 9.26 5.75 -21.92
CA ALA A 390 9.40 6.35 -23.25
C ALA A 390 8.37 5.80 -24.26
N ALA A 391 8.12 4.49 -24.24
CA ALA A 391 7.12 3.84 -25.08
C ALA A 391 5.70 4.35 -24.76
N ALA A 392 5.34 4.44 -23.48
CA ALA A 392 4.05 4.95 -23.03
C ALA A 392 3.84 6.41 -23.45
N GLN A 393 4.82 7.29 -23.21
CA GLN A 393 4.77 8.69 -23.62
C GLN A 393 4.72 8.85 -25.15
N SER A 394 5.45 8.02 -25.89
CA SER A 394 5.44 8.04 -27.35
C SER A 394 4.05 7.66 -27.89
N LEU A 395 3.42 6.64 -27.31
CA LEU A 395 2.05 6.27 -27.67
C LEU A 395 1.06 7.39 -27.37
N GLU A 396 1.11 7.96 -26.16
CA GLU A 396 0.23 9.05 -25.75
C GLU A 396 0.35 10.26 -26.69
N LYS A 397 1.58 10.74 -26.94
CA LYS A 397 1.85 11.85 -27.85
C LYS A 397 1.43 11.54 -29.28
N GLY A 398 1.68 10.32 -29.74
CA GLY A 398 1.31 9.85 -31.08
C GLY A 398 -0.21 9.86 -31.30
N LEU A 399 -0.96 9.33 -30.33
CA LEU A 399 -2.42 9.32 -30.35
C LEU A 399 -2.99 10.75 -30.30
N ALA A 400 -2.49 11.60 -29.41
CA ALA A 400 -2.92 12.99 -29.31
C ALA A 400 -2.68 13.76 -30.61
N LYS A 401 -1.51 13.58 -31.24
CA LYS A 401 -1.19 14.18 -32.54
C LYS A 401 -2.11 13.69 -33.65
N LEU A 402 -2.41 12.39 -33.66
CA LEU A 402 -3.27 11.78 -34.68
C LEU A 402 -4.72 12.30 -34.57
N GLU A 403 -5.24 12.42 -33.35
CA GLU A 403 -6.57 12.98 -33.07
C GLU A 403 -6.65 14.47 -33.43
N ALA A 404 -5.61 15.25 -33.08
CA ALA A 404 -5.53 16.66 -33.44
C ALA A 404 -5.50 16.87 -34.97
N ALA A 405 -4.85 15.98 -35.71
CA ALA A 405 -4.79 16.04 -37.17
C ALA A 405 -6.07 15.54 -37.86
N HIS A 406 -6.91 14.75 -37.18
CA HIS A 406 -8.09 14.12 -37.74
C HIS A 406 -9.28 14.29 -36.81
N SER A 407 -9.98 15.42 -36.92
CA SER A 407 -11.12 15.77 -36.04
C SER A 407 -12.26 14.75 -36.04
N HIS A 408 -12.45 13.98 -37.12
CA HIS A 408 -13.41 12.89 -37.19
C HIS A 408 -13.03 11.68 -36.31
N LEU A 409 -11.76 11.57 -35.91
CA LEU A 409 -11.24 10.59 -34.94
C LEU A 409 -11.32 11.10 -33.50
N THR A 410 -12.01 12.21 -33.25
CA THR A 410 -12.35 12.68 -31.89
C THR A 410 -13.82 12.32 -31.57
N PRO A 411 -14.18 11.05 -31.39
CA PRO A 411 -15.56 10.68 -31.15
C PRO A 411 -15.93 10.88 -29.66
N PRO A 412 -17.20 10.67 -29.25
CA PRO A 412 -17.58 10.62 -27.84
C PRO A 412 -16.68 9.66 -27.03
N LEU A 413 -16.62 9.87 -25.70
CA LEU A 413 -15.72 9.22 -24.73
C LEU A 413 -15.54 7.69 -24.83
N GLU A 414 -16.44 6.98 -25.52
CA GLU A 414 -16.49 5.52 -25.65
C GLU A 414 -15.76 4.95 -26.88
N SER A 415 -15.37 5.75 -27.86
CA SER A 415 -14.73 5.28 -29.12
C SER A 415 -13.39 5.94 -29.44
N VAL A 416 -12.66 6.35 -28.41
CA VAL A 416 -11.36 7.02 -28.52
C VAL A 416 -10.31 6.12 -29.19
N VAL A 417 -9.46 6.70 -30.04
CA VAL A 417 -8.41 5.97 -30.76
C VAL A 417 -7.48 5.26 -29.77
N GLN A 418 -7.16 4.01 -30.11
CA GLN A 418 -6.28 3.14 -29.34
C GLN A 418 -4.98 2.88 -30.10
N GLY A 419 -3.98 2.37 -29.39
CA GLY A 419 -2.76 1.84 -30.00
C GLY A 419 -2.02 0.95 -29.00
N ALA A 420 -0.95 0.33 -29.48
CA ALA A 420 -0.06 -0.51 -28.70
C ALA A 420 1.38 -0.28 -29.13
N VAL A 421 2.33 -0.50 -28.22
CA VAL A 421 3.77 -0.43 -28.47
C VAL A 421 4.43 -1.63 -27.81
N VAL A 422 5.28 -2.33 -28.56
CA VAL A 422 6.14 -3.40 -28.05
C VAL A 422 7.57 -3.07 -28.45
N VAL A 423 8.49 -3.14 -27.49
CA VAL A 423 9.93 -2.95 -27.72
C VAL A 423 10.66 -4.22 -27.33
N LEU A 424 11.48 -4.74 -28.25
CA LEU A 424 12.22 -5.98 -28.08
C LEU A 424 13.73 -5.72 -28.13
N ASP A 425 14.50 -6.48 -27.36
CA ASP A 425 15.91 -6.67 -27.63
C ASP A 425 16.05 -7.64 -28.82
N PRO A 426 16.62 -7.21 -29.96
CA PRO A 426 16.73 -8.04 -31.15
C PRO A 426 17.70 -9.22 -30.99
N LYS A 427 18.62 -9.17 -30.02
CA LYS A 427 19.59 -10.25 -29.79
C LYS A 427 19.01 -11.38 -28.97
N THR A 428 18.21 -11.05 -27.96
CA THR A 428 17.67 -12.03 -26.99
C THR A 428 16.20 -12.35 -27.21
N GLY A 429 15.47 -11.52 -27.94
CA GLY A 429 14.00 -11.57 -28.03
C GLY A 429 13.30 -11.04 -26.76
N SER A 430 14.04 -10.51 -25.79
CA SER A 430 13.49 -10.00 -24.53
C SER A 430 12.54 -8.82 -24.77
N VAL A 431 11.39 -8.83 -24.10
CA VAL A 431 10.45 -7.70 -24.13
C VAL A 431 10.93 -6.63 -23.15
N LEU A 432 11.41 -5.51 -23.68
CA LEU A 432 11.92 -4.38 -22.90
C LEU A 432 10.82 -3.40 -22.50
N ALA A 433 9.78 -3.29 -23.33
CA ALA A 433 8.59 -2.49 -23.03
C ALA A 433 7.34 -3.09 -23.70
N LEU A 434 6.20 -3.00 -23.03
CA LEU A 434 4.89 -3.41 -23.52
C LEU A 434 3.82 -2.42 -23.05
N VAL A 435 3.19 -1.76 -24.02
CA VAL A 435 2.06 -0.85 -23.84
C VAL A 435 0.89 -1.40 -24.64
N GLY A 436 -0.14 -1.90 -23.95
CA GLY A 436 -1.28 -2.59 -24.57
C GLY A 436 -2.48 -1.70 -24.90
N GLY A 437 -2.42 -0.41 -24.64
CA GLY A 437 -3.56 0.49 -24.82
C GLY A 437 -3.28 1.91 -24.36
N ARG A 438 -4.23 2.82 -24.62
CA ARG A 438 -4.13 4.25 -24.30
C ARG A 438 -4.16 4.53 -22.80
N ASP A 439 -5.11 3.92 -22.10
CA ASP A 439 -5.30 4.09 -20.66
C ASP A 439 -5.81 2.77 -20.09
N TYR A 440 -4.94 2.12 -19.32
CA TYR A 440 -5.26 0.86 -18.66
C TYR A 440 -6.44 0.99 -17.69
N ARG A 441 -6.71 2.18 -17.13
CA ARG A 441 -7.88 2.43 -16.25
C ARG A 441 -9.20 2.35 -17.00
N ARG A 442 -9.17 2.65 -18.30
CA ARG A 442 -10.36 2.61 -19.17
C ARG A 442 -10.54 1.25 -19.81
N SER A 443 -9.43 0.61 -20.20
CA SER A 443 -9.46 -0.69 -20.89
C SER A 443 -8.24 -1.53 -20.50
N GLN A 444 -8.50 -2.62 -19.79
CA GLN A 444 -7.50 -3.64 -19.45
C GLN A 444 -7.23 -4.61 -20.61
N PHE A 445 -7.98 -4.48 -21.73
CA PHE A 445 -7.74 -5.28 -22.92
C PHE A 445 -6.36 -4.93 -23.49
N ASN A 446 -5.44 -5.88 -23.39
CA ASN A 446 -4.09 -5.75 -23.89
C ASN A 446 -4.09 -5.97 -25.41
N ARG A 447 -3.83 -4.92 -26.19
CA ARG A 447 -3.82 -4.98 -27.66
C ARG A 447 -2.47 -5.44 -28.23
N ALA A 448 -1.46 -5.61 -27.37
CA ALA A 448 -0.13 -6.04 -27.79
C ALA A 448 0.00 -7.57 -27.87
N VAL A 449 -0.85 -8.33 -27.17
CA VAL A 449 -0.76 -9.80 -27.01
C VAL A 449 -2.13 -10.47 -27.01
#